data_AF-A0A351CZP9-F1
#
_entry.id   AF-A0A351CZP9-F1
#
_cell.length_a   1.000
_cell.length_b   1.000
_cell.length_c   1.000
_cell.angle_alpha   90.00
_cell.angle_beta   90.00
_cell.angle_gamma   90.00
#
_symmetry.space_group_name_H-M   'P 1'
#
loop_
_entity.id
_entity.type
_entity.pdbx_description
1 polymer ?
#
loop_
_entity_poly.entity_id
_entity_poly.type
_entity_poly.pdbx_seq_one_letter_code
_entity_poly.pdbx_strand_id
1 'polypeptide(L)' 'PGDDPKQRRPDISIAKHNIGWEPKVELREGLEKTIAYFDARLAK' A
#
# COMPACT_ATOMS: atom_id res chain seq x y z
N PRO A 1 21.34 -1.90 -0.09
CA PRO A 1 21.10 -2.16 -1.54
C PRO A 1 21.31 -0.87 -2.34
N GLY A 2 22.30 -0.83 -3.23
CA GLY A 2 22.71 0.38 -3.96
C GLY A 2 21.65 0.92 -4.93
N ASP A 3 20.69 0.09 -5.33
CA ASP A 3 19.69 0.41 -6.35
C ASP A 3 18.39 1.03 -5.81
N ASP A 4 18.26 1.19 -4.49
CA ASP A 4 17.02 1.70 -3.92
C ASP A 4 17.01 3.24 -3.88
N PRO A 5 16.08 3.89 -4.61
CA PRO A 5 15.99 5.34 -4.59
C PRO A 5 15.55 5.83 -3.21
N LYS A 6 16.08 6.98 -2.79
CA LYS A 6 15.70 7.63 -1.51
C LYS A 6 14.21 7.95 -1.42
N GLN A 7 13.52 8.09 -2.56
CA GLN A 7 12.09 8.36 -2.63
C GLN A 7 11.47 7.55 -3.77
N ARG A 8 10.29 6.98 -3.51
CA ARG A 8 9.47 6.31 -4.52
C ARG A 8 8.17 7.06 -4.72
N ARG A 9 7.82 7.34 -5.97
CA ARG A 9 6.55 7.93 -6.37
C ARG A 9 6.15 7.34 -7.74
N PRO A 10 5.47 6.18 -7.78
CA PRO A 10 5.09 5.56 -9.03
C PRO A 10 4.07 6.44 -9.78
N ASP A 11 4.25 6.56 -11.09
CA ASP A 11 3.20 7.04 -11.98
C ASP A 11 2.26 5.86 -12.30
N ILE A 12 0.97 6.04 -12.03
CA ILE A 12 -0.06 5.01 -12.20
C ILE A 12 -0.95 5.24 -13.43
N SER A 13 -0.62 6.24 -14.27
CA SER A 13 -1.44 6.65 -15.42
C SER A 13 -1.70 5.50 -16.40
N ILE A 14 -0.71 4.64 -16.64
CA ILE A 14 -0.84 3.47 -17.52
C ILE A 14 -1.86 2.46 -16.99
N ALA A 15 -1.80 2.15 -15.69
CA ALA A 15 -2.73 1.20 -15.07
C ALA A 15 -4.15 1.78 -15.03
N LYS A 16 -4.28 3.08 -14.74
CA LYS A 16 -5.57 3.77 -14.75
C LYS A 16 -6.20 3.77 -16.14
N HIS A 17 -5.43 4.03 -17.19
CA HIS A 17 -5.94 4.08 -18.56
C HIS A 17 -6.28 2.69 -19.12
N ASN A 18 -5.38 1.72 -18.95
CA ASN A 18 -5.49 0.44 -19.64
C ASN A 18 -6.41 -0.55 -18.93
N ILE A 19 -6.43 -0.52 -17.58
CA ILE A 19 -7.15 -1.52 -16.78
C ILE A 19 -8.07 -0.88 -15.74
N GLY A 20 -8.25 0.45 -15.77
CA GLY A 20 -9.11 1.17 -14.83
C GLY A 20 -8.65 1.03 -13.38
N TRP A 21 -7.37 0.74 -13.15
CA TRP A 21 -6.87 0.48 -11.81
C TRP A 21 -6.36 1.74 -11.13
N GLU A 22 -6.74 1.90 -9.87
CA GLU A 22 -6.21 2.89 -8.93
C GLU A 22 -6.32 2.35 -7.50
N PRO A 23 -5.47 2.82 -6.55
CA PRO A 23 -5.60 2.46 -5.14
C PRO A 23 -6.95 2.96 -4.60
N LYS A 24 -7.66 2.07 -3.91
CA LYS A 24 -8.98 2.34 -3.33
C LYS A 24 -8.97 2.49 -1.81
N VAL A 25 -7.85 2.19 -1.18
CA VAL A 25 -7.69 2.15 0.28
C VAL A 25 -6.69 3.23 0.66
N GLU A 26 -7.11 4.14 1.52
CA GLU A 26 -6.26 5.19 2.06
C GLU A 26 -5.21 4.59 3.00
N LEU A 27 -4.06 5.26 3.11
CA LEU A 27 -2.94 4.75 3.93
C LEU A 27 -3.37 4.46 5.38
N ARG A 28 -4.10 5.39 6.00
CA ARG A 28 -4.58 5.24 7.38
C ARG A 28 -5.49 4.02 7.54
N GLU A 29 -6.46 3.86 6.65
CA GLU A 29 -7.39 2.73 6.68
C GLU A 29 -6.66 1.40 6.52
N GLY A 30 -5.69 1.34 5.60
CA GLY A 30 -4.87 0.15 5.39
C GLY A 30 -4.02 -0.20 6.62
N LEU A 31 -3.44 0.81 7.28
CA LEU A 31 -2.65 0.62 8.49
C LEU A 31 -3.50 0.14 9.67
N GLU A 32 -4.68 0.73 9.89
CA GLU A 32 -5.60 0.32 10.96
C GLU A 32 -6.01 -1.15 10.83
N LYS A 33 -6.38 -1.60 9.62
CA LYS A 33 -6.72 -3.01 9.34
C LYS A 33 -5.52 -3.94 9.59
N THR A 34 -4.33 -3.50 9.20
CA THR A 34 -3.10 -4.29 9.35
C THR A 34 -2.73 -4.43 10.83
N ILE A 35 -2.83 -3.36 11.62
CA ILE A 35 -2.61 -3.37 13.07
C ILE A 35 -3.59 -4.32 13.74
N ALA A 36 -4.89 -4.18 13.46
CA ALA A 36 -5.92 -5.04 14.04
C ALA A 36 -5.68 -6.53 13.75
N TYR A 37 -5.23 -6.86 12.54
CA TYR A 37 -4.83 -8.23 12.19
C TYR A 37 -3.67 -8.71 13.07
N PHE A 38 -2.61 -7.91 13.24
CA PHE A 38 -1.47 -8.31 14.06
C PHE A 38 -1.79 -8.38 15.55
N ASP A 39 -2.62 -7.47 16.07
CA ASP A 39 -3.10 -7.52 17.46
C ASP A 39 -3.82 -8.84 17.72
N ALA A 40 -4.73 -9.25 16.83
CA ALA A 40 -5.43 -10.53 16.94
C ALA A 40 -4.50 -11.74 16.75
N ARG A 41 -3.54 -11.65 15.82
CA ARG A 41 -2.58 -12.73 15.50
C ARG A 41 -1.58 -12.99 16.63
N LEU A 42 -1.24 -11.95 17.39
CA LEU A 42 -0.21 -11.96 18.44
C LEU A 42 -0.80 -11.98 19.86
N ALA A 43 -2.11 -11.81 20.01
CA ALA A 43 -2.79 -12.06 21.28
C ALA A 43 -2.59 -13.52 21.71
N LYS A 44 -2.11 -13.72 22.94
CA LYS A 44 -1.90 -15.04 23.55
C LYS A 44 -3.21 -15.71 23.93
#